data_AF-A0A445N0M0-F1
#
_entry.id   AF-A0A445N0M0-F1
#
_cell.length_a   1.000
_cell.length_b   1.000
_cell.length_c   1.000
_cell.angle_alpha   90.00
_cell.angle_beta   90.00
_cell.angle_gamma   90.00
#
_symmetry.space_group_name_H-M   'P 1'
#
loop_
_entity.id
_entity.type
_entity.pdbx_description
1 polymer ?
#
loop_
_entity_poly.entity_id
_entity_poly.type
_entity_poly.pdbx_seq_one_letter_code
_entity_poly.pdbx_strand_id
1 'polypeptide(L)' 'MDLVRKFAIAVVMIVPGFVFGGLVWSLLHSWWAVLVAEAAVIAVYIMIISGKLSGTNTKIVSDPA' A
#
# COMPACT_ATOMS: atom_id res chain seq x y z
N MET A 1 9.30 -0.98 11.40
CA MET A 1 7.94 -0.48 11.72
C MET A 1 7.30 -1.47 12.65
N ASP A 2 6.87 -1.02 13.83
CA ASP A 2 6.18 -1.85 14.81
C ASP A 2 5.01 -2.63 14.19
N LEU A 3 4.80 -3.84 14.69
CA LEU A 3 3.74 -4.73 14.21
C LEU A 3 2.37 -4.05 14.32
N VAL A 4 2.17 -3.28 15.40
CA VAL A 4 0.97 -2.45 15.64
C VAL A 4 0.80 -1.38 14.54
N ARG A 5 1.88 -0.71 14.12
CA ARG A 5 1.83 0.31 13.07
C ARG A 5 1.53 -0.31 11.70
N LYS A 6 2.09 -1.50 11.40
CA LYS A 6 1.74 -2.25 10.17
C LYS A 6 0.25 -2.65 10.17
N PHE A 7 -0.28 -3.13 11.29
CA PHE A 7 -1.67 -3.52 11.42
C PHE A 7 -2.63 -2.32 11.25
N ALA A 8 -2.29 -1.18 11.84
CA ALA A 8 -3.06 0.06 11.69
C ALA A 8 -3.12 0.53 10.22
N ILE A 9 -1.99 0.48 9.50
CA ILE A 9 -1.95 0.82 8.07
C ILE A 9 -2.74 -0.20 7.25
N ALA A 10 -2.69 -1.49 7.60
CA ALA A 10 -3.48 -2.54 6.96
C ALA A 10 -4.97 -2.21 6.99
N VAL A 11 -5.49 -1.92 8.18
CA VAL A 11 -6.91 -1.66 8.41
C VAL A 11 -7.36 -0.38 7.69
N VAL A 12 -6.56 0.68 7.73
CA VAL A 12 -6.86 1.92 7.01
C VAL A 12 -6.88 1.71 5.49
N MET A 13 -6.01 0.84 4.96
CA MET A 13 -5.93 0.54 3.53
C MET A 13 -7.06 -0.35 3.00
N ILE A 14 -7.87 -0.95 3.88
CA ILE A 14 -9.08 -1.68 3.47
C ILE A 14 -10.10 -0.72 2.83
N VAL A 15 -10.24 0.50 3.38
CA VAL A 15 -11.22 1.49 2.88
C VAL A 15 -10.97 1.86 1.42
N PRO A 16 -9.78 2.34 1.00
CA PRO A 16 -9.53 2.61 -0.40
C PRO A 16 -9.60 1.34 -1.26
N GLY A 17 -9.26 0.16 -0.74
CA GLY A 17 -9.43 -1.11 -1.46
C GLY A 17 -10.88 -1.38 -1.88
N PHE A 18 -11.82 -1.26 -0.92
CA PHE A 18 -13.24 -1.43 -1.21
C PHE A 18 -13.81 -0.33 -2.10
N VAL A 19 -13.35 0.92 -1.95
CA VAL A 19 -13.78 2.04 -2.80
C VAL A 19 -13.33 1.83 -4.25
N PHE A 20 -12.08 1.42 -4.48
CA PHE A 20 -11.59 1.08 -5.82
C PHE A 20 -12.30 -0.14 -6.41
N GLY A 21 -12.54 -1.19 -5.62
CA GLY A 21 -13.30 -2.36 -6.05
C GLY A 21 -14.72 -2.01 -6.48
N GLY A 22 -15.43 -1.18 -5.70
CA GLY A 22 -16.77 -0.68 -6.04
C GLY A 22 -16.79 0.21 -7.28
N LEU A 23 -15.79 1.07 -7.46
CA LEU A 23 -15.63 1.89 -8.67
C LEU A 23 -15.41 1.04 -9.92
N VAL A 24 -14.57 0.02 -9.82
CA VAL A 24 -14.26 -0.90 -10.92
C VAL A 24 -15.47 -1.76 -11.29
N TRP A 25 -16.23 -2.21 -10.28
CA TRP A 25 -17.51 -2.88 -10.51
C TRP A 25 -18.52 -1.96 -11.22
N SER A 26 -18.65 -0.70 -10.77
CA SER A 26 -19.56 0.28 -11.37
C SER A 26 -19.24 0.57 -12.85
N LEU A 27 -17.95 0.62 -13.20
CA LEU A 27 -17.49 0.96 -14.55
C LEU A 27 -17.55 -0.23 -15.53
N LEU A 28 -17.17 -1.43 -15.09
CA LEU A 28 -16.96 -2.57 -15.98
C LEU A 28 -17.97 -3.71 -15.77
N HIS A 29 -18.71 -3.72 -14.65
CA HIS A 29 -19.65 -4.78 -14.25
C HIS A 29 -19.06 -6.20 -14.37
N SER A 30 -17.74 -6.32 -14.31
CA SER A 30 -17.00 -7.54 -14.56
C SER A 30 -16.28 -7.96 -13.29
N TRP A 31 -16.58 -9.18 -12.84
CA TRP A 31 -15.97 -9.83 -11.70
C TRP A 31 -14.43 -9.90 -11.81
N TRP A 32 -13.91 -10.14 -13.03
CA TRP A 32 -12.47 -10.26 -13.27
C TRP A 32 -11.75 -8.92 -13.07
N ALA A 33 -12.41 -7.82 -13.45
CA ALA A 33 -11.85 -6.49 -13.27
C ALA A 33 -11.71 -6.14 -11.77
N VAL A 34 -12.70 -6.53 -10.95
CA VAL A 34 -12.64 -6.32 -9.50
C VAL A 34 -11.48 -7.08 -8.88
N LEU A 35 -11.28 -8.35 -9.25
CA LEU A 35 -10.15 -9.15 -8.77
C LEU A 35 -8.78 -8.55 -9.13
N VAL A 36 -8.64 -8.04 -10.36
CA VAL A 36 -7.39 -7.37 -10.79
C VAL A 36 -7.17 -6.06 -10.03
N ALA A 37 -8.24 -5.30 -9.79
CA ALA A 37 -8.15 -4.05 -9.04
C ALA A 37 -7.79 -4.28 -7.56
N GLU A 38 -8.38 -5.28 -6.90
CA GLU A 38 -8.01 -5.65 -5.54
C GLU A 38 -6.56 -6.12 -5.45
N ALA A 39 -6.10 -6.93 -6.42
CA ALA A 39 -4.70 -7.35 -6.50
C ALA A 39 -3.74 -6.14 -6.64
N ALA A 40 -4.12 -5.12 -7.42
CA ALA A 40 -3.33 -3.90 -7.57
C ALA A 40 -3.23 -3.11 -6.25
N VAL A 41 -4.32 -3.01 -5.48
CA VAL A 41 -4.31 -2.33 -4.17
C VAL A 41 -3.42 -3.06 -3.17
N ILE A 42 -3.49 -4.39 -3.13
CA ILE A 42 -2.61 -5.21 -2.27
C ILE A 42 -1.14 -5.02 -2.67
N ALA A 43 -0.84 -5.00 -3.96
CA ALA A 43 0.53 -4.76 -4.44
C ALA A 43 1.06 -3.39 -3.98
N VAL A 44 0.25 -2.33 -4.08
CA VAL A 44 0.61 -0.99 -3.59
C VAL A 44 0.85 -1.00 -2.08
N TYR A 45 -0.02 -1.67 -1.32
CA TYR A 45 0.13 -1.82 0.12
C TYR A 45 1.44 -2.53 0.51
N ILE A 46 1.79 -3.62 -0.18
CA ILE A 46 3.06 -4.33 0.01
C ILE A 46 4.25 -3.42 -0.31
N MET A 47 4.17 -2.58 -1.35
CA MET A 47 5.24 -1.63 -1.67
C MET A 47 5.42 -0.55 -0.60
N ILE A 48 4.33 -0.03 -0.04
CA ILE A 48 4.35 0.95 1.06
C ILE A 48 4.99 0.33 2.31
N ILE A 49 4.60 -0.90 2.67
CA ILE A 49 5.18 -1.61 3.82
C ILE A 49 6.61 -2.08 3.58
N SER A 50 6.99 -2.38 2.35
CA SER A 50 8.38 -2.74 2.02
C SER A 50 9.33 -1.53 2.14
N GLY A 51 8.82 -0.34 2.43
CA GLY A 51 9.63 0.83 2.73
C GLY A 51 10.41 1.34 1.52
N LYS A 52 10.06 0.91 0.29
CA LYS A 52 10.72 1.38 -0.94
C LYS A 52 10.44 2.86 -1.25
N LEU A 53 9.61 3.51 -0.44
CA LEU A 53 9.33 4.95 -0.40
C LEU A 53 9.86 5.63 0.88
N SER A 54 10.42 4.88 1.82
CA SER A 54 10.96 5.40 3.07
C SER A 54 12.45 5.69 2.92
N GLY A 55 12.74 6.81 2.26
CA GLY A 55 13.94 7.63 2.40
C GLY A 55 15.24 6.93 2.77
N THR A 56 16.09 6.75 1.77
CA THR A 56 17.54 6.82 1.91
C THR A 56 17.92 8.07 2.72
N ASN A 57 18.29 7.90 3.98
CA ASN A 57 19.00 8.92 4.76
C ASN A 57 19.90 8.26 5.79
N THR A 58 20.77 7.38 5.31
CA THR A 58 21.95 6.95 6.05
C THR A 58 23.17 7.48 5.31
N LYS A 59 24.14 8.00 6.08
CA LYS A 59 25.54 8.28 5.71
C LYS A 59 25.99 9.73 5.39
N ILE A 60 25.54 10.74 6.14
CA ILE A 60 26.23 12.05 6.15
C ILE A 60 26.37 12.62 7.58
N VAL A 61 26.69 11.83 8.61
CA VAL A 61 27.13 12.41 9.90
C VAL A 61 27.98 11.42 10.72
N SER A 62 29.01 10.85 10.12
CA SER A 62 29.96 10.02 10.89
C SER A 62 31.43 10.25 10.52
N ASP A 63 31.78 11.45 10.04
CA ASP A 63 33.19 11.88 10.01
C ASP A 63 33.40 13.10 10.92
N PRO A 64 33.75 12.88 12.20
CA PRO A 64 34.54 13.84 12.94
C PRO A 64 36.02 13.70 12.51
N ALA A 65 36.48 14.60 11.66
CA ALA A 65 37.90 14.85 11.39
C ALA A 65 38.45 15.87 12.39
#